data_AF-A0A653BJT3-F1
#
_entry.id   AF-A0A653BJT3-F1
#
_cell.length_a   1.000
_cell.length_b   1.000
_cell.length_c   1.000
_cell.angle_alpha   90.00
_cell.angle_beta   90.00
_cell.angle_gamma   90.00
#
_symmetry.space_group_name_H-M   'P 1'
#
loop_
_entity.id
_entity.type
_entity.pdbx_description
1 polymer ?
#
loop_
_entity_poly.entity_id
_entity_poly.type
_entity_poly.pdbx_seq_one_letter_code
_entity_poly.pdbx_strand_id
1 'polypeptide(L)'
;MITNHMVSILEFTILITNQTKMAELKRMLQDESLSYDDCPSSEGLIKRSKSFYERISIVSYFVYWMVGTSAHMSALKVLNADVPGKYFEQNSTCYDFVPHLFLIPFDTETKRRCKNALIGMDFGLWIFAGYIATHDTTLYSFVSCIKAKLEILSEATRTIRDRTKVRMGLPRDLELMRDADIPDFEMEMYFEIRRSNQILAILIRVKHIGAAFMSWIGSVAAEGSNSVC
;
A
#
# COMPACT_ATOMS: atom_id res chain seq x y z
N MET A 1 -2.96 -21.32 9.69
CA MET A 1 -2.37 -21.43 8.34
C MET A 1 -3.43 -21.33 7.24
N ILE A 2 -4.52 -22.09 7.31
CA ILE A 2 -5.72 -21.88 6.48
C ILE A 2 -6.23 -20.44 6.60
N THR A 3 -6.27 -19.91 7.83
CA THR A 3 -6.63 -18.51 8.14
C THR A 3 -5.82 -17.49 7.35
N ASN A 4 -4.49 -17.66 7.23
CA ASN A 4 -3.65 -16.72 6.48
C ASN A 4 -3.96 -16.76 4.98
N HIS A 5 -4.18 -17.95 4.40
CA HIS A 5 -4.57 -18.07 2.99
C HIS A 5 -5.97 -17.52 2.72
N MET A 6 -6.90 -17.66 3.66
CA MET A 6 -8.24 -17.07 3.56
C MET A 6 -8.20 -15.54 3.60
N VAL A 7 -7.35 -14.96 4.44
CA VAL A 7 -7.10 -13.50 4.46
C VAL A 7 -6.54 -13.05 3.09
N SER A 8 -5.59 -13.78 2.52
CA SER A 8 -5.03 -13.44 1.21
C SER A 8 -6.05 -13.55 0.06
N ILE A 9 -6.91 -14.58 0.07
CA ILE A 9 -7.99 -14.75 -0.92
C ILE A 9 -9.03 -13.64 -0.76
N LEU A 10 -9.31 -13.24 0.47
CA LEU A 10 -10.21 -12.14 0.76
C LEU A 10 -9.64 -10.83 0.23
N GLU A 11 -8.41 -10.46 0.60
CA GLU A 11 -7.70 -9.27 0.08
C GLU A 11 -7.69 -9.23 -1.45
N PHE A 12 -7.43 -10.37 -2.08
CA PHE A 12 -7.46 -10.50 -3.54
C PHE A 12 -8.85 -10.22 -4.13
N THR A 13 -9.89 -10.81 -3.53
CA THR A 13 -11.28 -10.60 -3.94
C THR A 13 -11.68 -9.14 -3.79
N ILE A 14 -11.25 -8.50 -2.70
CA ILE A 14 -11.50 -7.09 -2.40
C ILE A 14 -10.83 -6.19 -3.43
N LEU A 15 -9.57 -6.49 -3.80
CA LEU A 15 -8.83 -5.75 -4.82
C LEU A 15 -9.51 -5.83 -6.19
N ILE A 16 -9.95 -7.02 -6.61
CA ILE A 16 -10.65 -7.20 -7.89
C ILE A 16 -12.01 -6.49 -7.90
N THR A 17 -12.79 -6.65 -6.82
CA THR A 17 -14.15 -6.11 -6.78
C THR A 17 -14.17 -4.58 -6.71
N ASN A 18 -13.11 -3.95 -6.17
CA ASN A 18 -13.04 -2.51 -5.97
C ASN A 18 -12.07 -1.79 -6.92
N GLN A 19 -11.67 -2.40 -8.03
CA GLN A 19 -10.78 -1.76 -9.01
C GLN A 19 -11.30 -0.40 -9.49
N THR A 20 -12.63 -0.25 -9.65
CA THR A 20 -13.27 1.00 -10.03
C THR A 20 -13.08 2.10 -9.00
N LYS A 21 -13.27 1.78 -7.71
CA LYS A 21 -13.03 2.72 -6.59
C LYS A 21 -11.56 3.08 -6.46
N MET A 22 -10.66 2.12 -6.67
CA MET A 22 -9.21 2.39 -6.67
C MET A 22 -8.79 3.30 -7.84
N ALA A 23 -9.39 3.11 -9.01
CA ALA A 23 -9.17 3.99 -10.16
C ALA A 23 -9.74 5.40 -9.90
N GLU A 24 -10.90 5.52 -9.25
CA GLU A 24 -11.47 6.79 -8.84
C GLU A 24 -10.57 7.52 -7.83
N LEU A 25 -10.13 6.83 -6.78
CA LEU A 25 -9.18 7.35 -5.79
C LEU A 25 -7.88 7.84 -6.45
N LYS A 26 -7.34 7.05 -7.38
CA LYS A 26 -6.17 7.44 -8.16
C LYS A 26 -6.44 8.71 -8.97
N ARG A 27 -7.57 8.78 -9.67
CA ARG A 27 -7.94 9.96 -10.48
C ARG A 27 -8.09 11.20 -9.61
N MET A 28 -8.78 11.09 -8.47
CA MET A 28 -8.96 12.21 -7.55
C MET A 28 -7.62 12.69 -6.99
N LEU A 29 -6.69 11.80 -6.65
CA LEU A 29 -5.38 12.16 -6.12
C LEU A 29 -4.41 12.73 -7.17
N GLN A 30 -4.60 12.38 -8.43
CA GLN A 30 -3.81 12.88 -9.56
C GLN A 30 -4.38 14.16 -10.18
N ASP A 31 -5.49 14.67 -9.65
CA ASP A 31 -6.14 15.88 -10.14
C ASP A 31 -5.20 17.10 -9.99
N GLU A 32 -5.04 17.85 -11.08
CA GLU A 32 -4.22 19.07 -11.13
C GLU A 32 -4.75 20.16 -10.18
N SER A 33 -6.04 20.15 -9.85
CA SER A 33 -6.62 21.07 -8.86
C SER A 33 -6.03 20.90 -7.46
N LEU A 34 -5.36 19.77 -7.18
CA LEU A 34 -4.61 19.50 -5.96
C LEU A 34 -3.12 19.91 -6.04
N SER A 35 -2.69 20.59 -7.11
CA SER A 35 -1.33 21.15 -7.20
C SER A 35 -1.25 22.52 -6.52
N TYR A 36 -0.09 22.78 -5.91
CA TYR A 36 0.33 24.08 -5.39
C TYR A 36 1.67 24.41 -6.04
N ASP A 37 1.59 24.95 -7.26
CA ASP A 37 2.78 25.25 -8.08
C ASP A 37 3.57 26.44 -7.48
N ASP A 38 2.88 27.36 -6.81
CA ASP A 38 3.48 28.52 -6.14
C ASP A 38 4.13 28.19 -4.78
N CYS A 39 4.14 26.92 -4.36
CA CYS A 39 4.72 26.49 -3.10
C CYS A 39 6.08 25.82 -3.38
N PRO A 40 7.23 26.47 -3.05
CA PRO A 40 8.56 25.95 -3.41
C PRO A 40 8.91 24.61 -2.74
N SER A 41 8.22 24.26 -1.66
CA SER A 41 8.40 22.97 -0.97
C SER A 41 7.59 21.82 -1.60
N SER A 42 6.65 22.10 -2.50
CA SER A 42 5.72 21.09 -3.03
C SER A 42 6.44 20.02 -3.85
N GLU A 43 7.31 20.42 -4.78
CA GLU A 43 8.06 19.50 -5.63
C GLU A 43 9.02 18.61 -4.81
N GLY A 44 9.72 19.21 -3.85
CA GLY A 44 10.64 18.50 -2.94
C GLY A 44 9.93 17.45 -2.08
N LEU A 45 8.75 17.78 -1.54
CA LEU A 45 7.94 16.87 -0.73
C LEU A 45 7.39 15.71 -1.57
N ILE A 46 6.88 15.99 -2.78
CA ILE A 46 6.39 14.96 -3.70
C ILE A 46 7.52 14.00 -4.09
N LYS A 47 8.69 14.53 -4.46
CA LYS A 47 9.84 13.72 -4.86
C LYS A 47 10.35 12.84 -3.72
N ARG A 48 10.40 13.39 -2.49
CA ARG A 48 10.78 12.64 -1.29
C ARG A 48 9.79 11.52 -0.98
N SER A 49 8.49 11.81 -1.03
CA SER A 49 7.42 10.84 -0.81
C SER A 49 7.48 9.70 -1.84
N LYS A 50 7.66 10.04 -3.13
CA LYS A 50 7.81 9.05 -4.20
C LYS A 50 9.01 8.13 -4.00
N SER A 51 10.19 8.68 -3.72
CA SER A 51 11.40 7.88 -3.51
C SER A 51 11.30 6.97 -2.28
N PHE A 52 10.70 7.46 -1.19
CA PHE A 52 10.45 6.66 0.00
C PHE A 52 9.47 5.50 -0.30
N TYR A 53 8.41 5.77 -1.04
CA TYR A 53 7.42 4.77 -1.43
C TYR A 53 8.01 3.69 -2.36
N GLU A 54 8.79 4.09 -3.37
CA GLU A 54 9.47 3.14 -4.25
C GLU A 54 10.35 2.15 -3.46
N ARG A 55 11.08 2.64 -2.45
CA ARG A 55 11.89 1.80 -1.56
C ARG A 55 11.04 0.86 -0.72
N ILE A 56 9.97 1.37 -0.09
CA ILE A 56 9.08 0.52 0.71
C ILE A 56 8.42 -0.55 -0.14
N SER A 57 7.98 -0.22 -1.34
CA SER A 57 7.38 -1.18 -2.25
C SER A 57 8.35 -2.33 -2.54
N ILE A 58 9.57 -2.02 -2.98
CA ILE A 58 10.62 -3.03 -3.25
C ILE A 58 10.88 -3.90 -2.03
N VAL A 59 11.03 -3.29 -0.84
CA VAL A 59 11.27 -4.02 0.41
C VAL A 59 10.10 -4.93 0.76
N SER A 60 8.86 -4.46 0.63
CA SER A 60 7.66 -5.26 0.90
C SER A 60 7.57 -6.47 -0.02
N TYR A 61 7.75 -6.30 -1.33
CA TYR A 61 7.77 -7.43 -2.28
C TYR A 61 8.84 -8.45 -1.89
N PHE A 62 10.05 -7.99 -1.55
CA PHE A 62 11.14 -8.86 -1.14
C PHE A 62 10.80 -9.65 0.13
N VAL A 63 10.25 -8.99 1.15
CA VAL A 63 9.85 -9.64 2.41
C VAL A 63 8.77 -10.69 2.17
N TYR A 64 7.73 -10.36 1.39
CA TYR A 64 6.66 -11.30 1.07
C TYR A 64 7.17 -12.55 0.32
N TRP A 65 8.10 -12.40 -0.62
CA TRP A 65 8.73 -13.55 -1.30
C TRP A 65 9.65 -14.36 -0.39
N MET A 66 10.43 -13.70 0.48
CA MET A 66 11.30 -14.38 1.44
C MET A 66 10.51 -15.23 2.43
N VAL A 67 9.35 -14.75 2.91
CA VAL A 67 8.48 -15.51 3.80
C VAL A 67 8.01 -16.80 3.12
N GLY A 68 7.53 -16.72 1.88
CA GLY A 68 7.07 -17.90 1.13
C GLY A 68 8.18 -18.95 0.89
N THR A 69 9.35 -18.49 0.48
CA THR A 69 10.50 -19.37 0.19
C THR A 69 11.15 -19.97 1.45
N SER A 70 11.10 -19.28 2.59
CA SER A 70 11.74 -19.75 3.83
C SER A 70 11.18 -21.08 4.33
N ALA A 71 9.86 -21.27 4.27
CA ALA A 71 9.20 -22.51 4.67
C ALA A 71 9.60 -23.69 3.78
N HIS A 72 9.68 -23.46 2.46
CA HIS A 72 10.04 -24.49 1.47
C HIS A 72 11.54 -24.82 1.51
N MET A 73 12.40 -23.84 1.77
CA MET A 73 13.83 -24.07 1.99
C MET A 73 14.07 -24.91 3.25
N SER A 74 13.31 -24.65 4.31
CA SER A 74 13.35 -25.47 5.54
C SER A 74 12.90 -26.90 5.25
N ALA A 75 11.77 -27.08 4.55
CA ALA A 75 11.27 -28.39 4.12
C ALA A 75 12.28 -29.14 3.25
N LEU A 76 12.93 -28.45 2.30
CA LEU A 76 13.95 -29.03 1.43
C LEU A 76 15.20 -29.49 2.21
N LYS A 77 15.57 -28.74 3.26
CA LYS A 77 16.69 -29.10 4.14
C LYS A 77 16.39 -30.40 4.89
N VAL A 78 15.19 -30.52 5.47
CA VAL A 78 14.73 -31.72 6.17
C VAL A 78 14.65 -32.91 5.22
N LEU A 79 14.02 -32.76 4.05
CA LEU A 79 13.94 -33.80 3.01
C LEU A 79 15.31 -34.31 2.56
N ASN A 80 16.32 -33.43 2.49
CA ASN A 80 17.67 -33.84 2.09
C ASN A 80 18.43 -34.57 3.19
N ALA A 81 18.16 -34.27 4.46
CA ALA A 81 18.76 -34.93 5.61
C ALA A 81 18.15 -36.31 5.85
N ASP A 82 16.82 -36.41 5.78
CA ASP A 82 16.08 -37.61 6.20
C ASP A 82 15.98 -38.67 5.09
N VAL A 83 16.14 -38.27 3.81
CA VAL A 83 16.10 -39.20 2.67
C VAL A 83 17.44 -39.15 1.92
N PRO A 84 18.45 -39.94 2.31
CA PRO A 84 19.74 -39.96 1.62
C PRO A 84 19.66 -40.63 0.23
N GLY A 85 18.71 -41.54 0.03
CA GLY A 85 18.50 -42.30 -1.21
C GLY A 85 17.63 -41.61 -2.27
N LYS A 86 17.33 -42.34 -3.36
CA LYS A 86 16.43 -41.88 -4.44
C LYS A 86 14.94 -42.07 -4.12
N TYR A 87 14.64 -43.11 -3.34
CA TYR A 87 13.29 -43.52 -2.95
C TYR A 87 13.08 -43.25 -1.46
N PHE A 88 11.83 -43.05 -1.09
CA PHE A 88 11.43 -42.95 0.31
C PHE A 88 11.49 -44.34 0.98
N GLU A 89 11.86 -44.39 2.25
CA GLU A 89 11.76 -45.62 3.04
C GLU A 89 10.30 -45.91 3.39
N GLN A 90 9.96 -47.18 3.65
CA GLN A 90 8.58 -47.74 3.64
C GLN A 90 7.50 -46.96 4.44
N ASN A 91 7.88 -46.13 5.42
CA ASN A 91 6.94 -45.34 6.24
C ASN A 91 6.96 -43.83 5.95
N SER A 92 7.86 -43.35 5.09
CA SER A 92 8.00 -41.93 4.78
C SER A 92 7.37 -41.62 3.43
N THR A 93 6.66 -40.50 3.34
CA THR A 93 6.05 -40.01 2.10
C THR A 93 6.44 -38.57 1.86
N CYS A 94 6.22 -38.06 0.66
CA CYS A 94 6.46 -36.65 0.37
C CYS A 94 5.65 -35.72 1.29
N TYR A 95 4.44 -36.12 1.67
CA TYR A 95 3.53 -35.33 2.52
C TYR A 95 4.08 -35.04 3.92
N ASP A 96 5.00 -35.86 4.42
CA ASP A 96 5.63 -35.65 5.74
C ASP A 96 6.60 -34.46 5.74
N PHE A 97 7.04 -34.04 4.55
CA PHE A 97 8.00 -32.94 4.37
C PHE A 97 7.36 -31.68 3.78
N VAL A 98 6.21 -31.79 3.11
CA VAL A 98 5.57 -30.64 2.47
C VAL A 98 5.00 -29.70 3.54
N PRO A 99 5.33 -28.40 3.51
CA PRO A 99 4.89 -27.47 4.56
C PRO A 99 3.38 -27.20 4.54
N HIS A 100 2.68 -27.49 3.44
CA HIS A 100 1.27 -27.19 3.23
C HIS A 100 0.51 -28.44 2.75
N LEU A 101 -0.62 -28.74 3.39
CA LEU A 101 -1.51 -29.84 3.00
C LEU A 101 -2.20 -29.48 1.68
N PHE A 102 -1.66 -29.97 0.57
CA PHE A 102 -2.22 -29.83 -0.77
C PHE A 102 -2.19 -31.17 -1.48
N LEU A 103 -3.27 -31.52 -2.19
CA LEU A 103 -3.33 -32.76 -2.96
C LEU A 103 -2.39 -32.65 -4.17
N ILE A 104 -1.30 -33.42 -4.18
CA ILE A 104 -0.34 -33.40 -5.28
C ILE A 104 -0.88 -34.29 -6.41
N PRO A 105 -1.23 -33.75 -7.60
CA PRO A 105 -1.91 -34.52 -8.65
C PRO A 105 -0.96 -35.38 -9.50
N PHE A 106 0.26 -35.59 -9.01
CA PHE A 106 1.30 -36.35 -9.69
C PHE A 106 2.06 -37.22 -8.69
N ASP A 107 2.61 -38.31 -9.20
CA ASP A 107 3.33 -39.30 -8.41
C ASP A 107 4.58 -38.69 -7.74
N THR A 108 4.70 -38.88 -6.43
CA THR A 108 5.78 -38.34 -5.59
C THR A 108 6.66 -39.40 -4.94
N GLU A 109 6.65 -40.65 -5.44
CA GLU A 109 7.42 -41.78 -4.89
C GLU A 109 8.96 -41.61 -4.88
N THR A 110 9.49 -40.60 -5.56
CA THR A 110 10.93 -40.34 -5.60
C THR A 110 11.26 -38.97 -5.01
N LYS A 111 12.43 -38.88 -4.36
CA LYS A 111 12.95 -37.63 -3.79
C LYS A 111 12.98 -36.49 -4.82
N ARG A 112 13.33 -36.79 -6.08
CA ARG A 112 13.36 -35.80 -7.18
C ARG A 112 11.96 -35.27 -7.50
N ARG A 113 10.94 -36.12 -7.56
CA ARG A 113 9.58 -35.68 -7.84
C ARG A 113 8.98 -34.89 -6.66
N CYS A 114 9.30 -35.28 -5.43
CA CYS A 114 8.92 -34.49 -4.25
C CYS A 114 9.57 -33.09 -4.25
N LYS A 115 10.85 -32.97 -4.64
CA LYS A 115 11.50 -31.66 -4.85
C LYS A 115 10.80 -30.83 -5.92
N ASN A 116 10.42 -31.44 -7.04
CA ASN A 116 9.65 -30.75 -8.09
C ASN A 116 8.28 -30.27 -7.57
N ALA A 117 7.64 -31.04 -6.69
CA ALA A 117 6.40 -30.64 -6.04
C ALA A 117 6.59 -29.38 -5.18
N LEU A 118 7.63 -29.35 -4.34
CA LEU A 118 7.97 -28.19 -3.52
C LEU A 118 8.23 -26.94 -4.37
N ILE A 119 8.98 -27.08 -5.47
CA ILE A 119 9.22 -25.97 -6.42
C ILE A 119 7.90 -25.50 -7.05
N GLY A 120 7.03 -26.42 -7.45
CA GLY A 120 5.71 -26.07 -7.99
C GLY A 120 4.83 -25.30 -7.00
N MET A 121 4.90 -25.66 -5.72
CA MET A 121 4.21 -24.96 -4.62
C MET A 121 4.78 -23.57 -4.38
N ASP A 122 6.11 -23.40 -4.44
CA ASP A 122 6.78 -22.10 -4.34
C ASP A 122 6.27 -21.13 -5.43
N PHE A 123 6.12 -21.60 -6.68
CA PHE A 123 5.58 -20.77 -7.77
C PHE A 123 4.16 -20.27 -7.46
N GLY A 124 3.28 -21.14 -6.97
CA GLY A 124 1.93 -20.75 -6.58
C GLY A 124 1.95 -19.70 -5.47
N LEU A 125 2.79 -19.91 -4.45
CA LEU A 125 2.93 -18.98 -3.33
C LEU A 125 3.55 -17.63 -3.74
N TRP A 126 4.46 -17.61 -4.71
CA TRP A 126 5.00 -16.35 -5.24
C TRP A 126 3.94 -15.50 -5.91
N ILE A 127 3.01 -16.13 -6.64
CA ILE A 127 1.87 -15.44 -7.24
C ILE A 127 1.00 -14.82 -6.15
N PHE A 128 0.60 -15.60 -5.14
CA PHE A 128 -0.20 -15.08 -4.02
C PHE A 128 0.52 -13.99 -3.23
N ALA A 129 1.79 -14.18 -2.91
CA ALA A 129 2.62 -13.19 -2.23
C ALA A 129 2.74 -11.90 -3.05
N GLY A 130 2.87 -12.01 -4.38
CA GLY A 130 2.86 -10.87 -5.28
C GLY A 130 1.54 -10.09 -5.23
N TYR A 131 0.40 -10.78 -5.17
CA TYR A 131 -0.91 -10.12 -5.04
C TYR A 131 -1.06 -9.38 -3.72
N ILE A 132 -0.71 -10.00 -2.60
CA ILE A 132 -0.77 -9.36 -1.27
C ILE A 132 0.14 -8.14 -1.23
N ALA A 133 1.39 -8.29 -1.67
CA ALA A 133 2.34 -7.19 -1.75
C ALA A 133 1.80 -6.04 -2.62
N THR A 134 1.14 -6.35 -3.74
CA THR A 134 0.52 -5.32 -4.60
C THR A 134 -0.61 -4.59 -3.89
N HIS A 135 -1.48 -5.31 -3.17
CA HIS A 135 -2.58 -4.72 -2.42
C HIS A 135 -2.07 -3.76 -1.33
N ASP A 136 -1.17 -4.23 -0.47
CA ASP A 136 -0.64 -3.46 0.65
C ASP A 136 0.15 -2.24 0.19
N THR A 137 1.01 -2.41 -0.82
CA THR A 137 1.80 -1.31 -1.37
C THR A 137 0.90 -0.27 -2.05
N THR A 138 -0.15 -0.70 -2.77
CA THR A 138 -1.11 0.23 -3.36
C THR A 138 -1.86 1.04 -2.30
N LEU A 139 -2.30 0.41 -1.21
CA LEU A 139 -2.93 1.12 -0.10
C LEU A 139 -1.97 2.10 0.57
N TYR A 140 -0.75 1.65 0.83
CA TYR A 140 0.30 2.48 1.41
C TYR A 140 0.65 3.67 0.49
N SER A 141 0.59 3.49 -0.84
CA SER A 141 0.74 4.58 -1.82
C SER A 141 -0.31 5.66 -1.62
N PHE A 142 -1.58 5.26 -1.51
CA PHE A 142 -2.69 6.20 -1.38
C PHE A 142 -2.57 7.00 -0.09
N VAL A 143 -2.30 6.32 1.03
CA VAL A 143 -2.10 6.99 2.33
C VAL A 143 -0.91 7.94 2.29
N SER A 144 0.20 7.53 1.67
CA SER A 144 1.40 8.37 1.55
C SER A 144 1.16 9.59 0.64
N CYS A 145 0.40 9.42 -0.43
CA CYS A 145 -0.01 10.52 -1.32
C CYS A 145 -0.89 11.52 -0.58
N ILE A 146 -1.92 11.05 0.15
CA ILE A 146 -2.78 11.89 0.97
C ILE A 146 -1.95 12.66 2.01
N LYS A 147 -1.02 11.97 2.70
CA LYS A 147 -0.13 12.59 3.68
C LYS A 147 0.72 13.69 3.05
N ALA A 148 1.38 13.42 1.93
CA ALA A 148 2.20 14.42 1.24
C ALA A 148 1.38 15.63 0.80
N LYS A 149 0.16 15.42 0.27
CA LYS A 149 -0.75 16.50 -0.11
C LYS A 149 -1.23 17.32 1.09
N LEU A 150 -1.49 16.69 2.23
CA LEU A 150 -1.81 17.39 3.49
C LEU A 150 -0.64 18.21 4.03
N GLU A 151 0.60 17.70 3.94
CA GLU A 151 1.80 18.44 4.32
C GLU A 151 1.99 19.68 3.42
N ILE A 152 1.79 19.53 2.10
CA ILE A 152 1.83 20.65 1.15
C ILE A 152 0.74 21.68 1.49
N LEU A 153 -0.48 21.23 1.74
CA LEU A 153 -1.59 22.12 2.10
C LEU A 153 -1.32 22.86 3.43
N SER A 154 -0.74 22.17 4.41
CA SER A 154 -0.35 22.77 5.69
C SER A 154 0.70 23.88 5.48
N GLU A 155 1.71 23.61 4.67
CA GLU A 155 2.74 24.61 4.36
C GLU A 155 2.18 25.77 3.53
N ALA A 156 1.31 25.49 2.57
CA ALA A 156 0.63 26.50 1.76
C ALA A 156 -0.24 27.42 2.63
N THR A 157 -0.95 26.86 3.62
CA THR A 157 -1.77 27.63 4.56
C THR A 157 -0.90 28.49 5.47
N ARG A 158 0.23 27.95 5.95
CA ARG A 158 1.16 28.68 6.83
C ARG A 158 1.85 29.85 6.11
N THR A 159 2.16 29.68 4.82
CA THR A 159 2.89 30.65 4.00
C THR A 159 1.96 31.52 3.14
N ILE A 160 0.63 31.40 3.31
CA ILE A 160 -0.38 32.07 2.50
C ILE A 160 -0.16 33.58 2.43
N ARG A 161 0.07 34.21 3.59
CA ARG A 161 0.22 35.66 3.72
C ARG A 161 1.43 36.17 2.96
N ASP A 162 2.58 35.51 3.15
CA ASP A 162 3.82 35.88 2.47
C ASP A 162 3.74 35.66 0.97
N ARG A 163 3.12 34.55 0.54
CA ARG A 163 2.90 34.25 -0.88
C ARG A 163 1.97 35.28 -1.54
N THR A 164 0.89 35.67 -0.86
CA THR A 164 -0.02 36.71 -1.34
C THR A 164 0.69 38.06 -1.45
N LYS A 165 1.54 38.43 -0.46
CA LYS A 165 2.34 39.66 -0.52
C LYS A 165 3.26 39.67 -1.74
N VAL A 166 4.00 38.58 -1.97
CA VAL A 166 4.89 38.46 -3.13
C VAL A 166 4.11 38.53 -4.44
N ARG A 167 2.96 37.86 -4.55
CA ARG A 167 2.13 37.87 -5.75
C ARG A 167 1.58 39.26 -6.09
N MET A 168 1.21 40.03 -5.07
CA MET A 168 0.71 41.40 -5.22
C MET A 168 1.82 42.46 -5.34
N GLY A 169 3.10 42.05 -5.31
CA GLY A 169 4.22 42.99 -5.36
C GLY A 169 4.36 43.87 -4.12
N LEU A 170 3.78 43.46 -2.98
CA LEU A 170 3.84 44.19 -1.73
C LEU A 170 5.21 44.04 -1.05
N PRO A 171 5.70 45.06 -0.32
CA PRO A 171 6.94 44.96 0.45
C PRO A 171 6.87 43.82 1.47
N ARG A 172 7.94 43.02 1.58
CA ARG A 172 7.98 41.86 2.50
C ARG A 172 7.93 42.28 3.97
N ASP A 173 8.45 43.46 4.26
CA ASP A 173 8.48 44.16 5.54
C ASP A 173 7.19 44.91 5.86
N LEU A 174 6.18 44.87 4.98
CA LEU A 174 4.88 45.45 5.25
C LEU A 174 4.19 44.69 6.41
N GLU A 175 4.31 45.21 7.62
CA GLU A 175 3.55 44.76 8.79
C GLU A 175 2.12 45.31 8.72
N LEU A 176 1.24 44.59 8.04
CA LEU A 176 -0.20 44.86 8.13
C LEU A 176 -0.71 44.42 9.51
N MET A 177 -1.04 45.40 10.34
CA MET A 177 -1.71 45.19 11.63
C MET A 177 -3.14 44.64 11.43
N ARG A 178 -3.82 45.01 10.34
CA ARG A 178 -5.10 44.42 9.90
C ARG A 178 -5.11 44.22 8.40
N ASP A 179 -5.58 43.06 7.94
CA ASP A 179 -5.69 42.77 6.50
C ASP A 179 -6.74 43.67 5.81
N ALA A 180 -7.75 44.12 6.56
CA ALA A 180 -8.78 45.06 6.12
C ALA A 180 -8.24 46.45 5.70
N ASP A 181 -6.99 46.77 6.03
CA ASP A 181 -6.33 48.01 5.64
C ASP A 181 -6.00 48.01 4.13
N ILE A 182 -5.94 46.83 3.49
CA ILE A 182 -5.78 46.66 2.04
C ILE A 182 -6.85 45.67 1.54
N PRO A 183 -8.02 46.16 1.07
CA PRO A 183 -9.15 45.31 0.66
C PRO A 183 -8.78 44.27 -0.41
N ASP A 184 -7.92 44.65 -1.35
CA ASP A 184 -7.44 43.75 -2.40
C ASP A 184 -6.61 42.59 -1.83
N PHE A 185 -5.83 42.84 -0.77
CA PHE A 185 -5.02 41.83 -0.09
C PHE A 185 -5.89 40.87 0.72
N GLU A 186 -6.88 41.38 1.44
CA GLU A 186 -7.87 40.58 2.16
C GLU A 186 -8.64 39.66 1.20
N MET A 187 -9.09 40.21 0.06
CA MET A 187 -9.79 39.45 -0.97
C MET A 187 -8.91 38.32 -1.54
N GLU A 188 -7.64 38.60 -1.80
CA GLU A 188 -6.71 37.63 -2.38
C GLU A 188 -6.35 36.50 -1.39
N MET A 189 -6.18 36.84 -0.10
CA MET A 189 -6.07 35.83 0.95
C MET A 189 -7.35 35.00 1.09
N TYR A 190 -8.53 35.61 1.00
CA TYR A 190 -9.80 34.90 1.05
C TYR A 190 -9.92 33.86 -0.08
N PHE A 191 -9.51 34.21 -1.30
CA PHE A 191 -9.48 33.25 -2.42
C PHE A 191 -8.53 32.08 -2.17
N GLU A 192 -7.33 32.33 -1.64
CA GLU A 192 -6.37 31.27 -1.29
C GLU A 192 -6.87 30.36 -0.15
N ILE A 193 -7.53 30.93 0.87
CA ILE A 193 -8.18 30.14 1.94
C ILE A 193 -9.31 29.29 1.36
N ARG A 194 -10.13 29.86 0.47
CA ARG A 194 -11.21 29.13 -0.19
C ARG A 194 -10.68 27.96 -1.03
N ARG A 195 -9.62 28.17 -1.81
CA ARG A 195 -8.93 27.11 -2.56
C ARG A 195 -8.38 26.04 -1.62
N SER A 196 -7.71 26.44 -0.55
CA SER A 196 -7.17 25.53 0.47
C SER A 196 -8.26 24.64 1.08
N ASN A 197 -9.41 25.23 1.42
CA ASN A 197 -10.56 24.50 1.97
C ASN A 197 -11.20 23.53 0.97
N GLN A 198 -11.25 23.90 -0.32
CA GLN A 198 -11.73 22.98 -1.37
C GLN A 198 -10.81 21.77 -1.51
N ILE A 199 -9.50 21.99 -1.54
CA ILE A 199 -8.48 20.92 -1.58
C ILE A 199 -8.61 20.04 -0.33
N LEU A 200 -8.74 20.63 0.86
CA LEU A 200 -8.95 19.89 2.10
C LEU A 200 -10.20 19.02 2.06
N ALA A 201 -11.31 19.55 1.55
CA ALA A 201 -12.57 18.80 1.41
C ALA A 201 -12.41 17.58 0.48
N ILE A 202 -11.67 17.73 -0.63
CA ILE A 202 -11.35 16.62 -1.52
C ILE A 202 -10.49 15.58 -0.81
N LEU A 203 -9.42 16.00 -0.13
CA LEU A 203 -8.52 15.09 0.60
C LEU A 203 -9.25 14.33 1.73
N ILE A 204 -10.17 14.99 2.44
CA ILE A 204 -11.01 14.37 3.47
C ILE A 204 -11.96 13.34 2.84
N ARG A 205 -12.59 13.64 1.69
CA ARG A 205 -13.42 12.67 0.97
C ARG A 205 -12.63 11.44 0.53
N VAL A 206 -11.45 11.65 -0.05
CA VAL A 206 -10.52 10.57 -0.44
C VAL A 206 -10.13 9.74 0.79
N LYS A 207 -9.81 10.38 1.92
CA LYS A 207 -9.50 9.69 3.18
C LYS A 207 -10.69 8.88 3.70
N HIS A 208 -11.91 9.41 3.65
CA HIS A 208 -13.11 8.68 4.08
C HIS A 208 -13.39 7.47 3.19
N ILE A 209 -13.23 7.61 1.86
CA ILE A 209 -13.37 6.49 0.92
C ILE A 209 -12.29 5.43 1.19
N GLY A 210 -11.04 5.85 1.41
CA GLY A 210 -9.94 4.97 1.79
C GLY A 210 -10.15 4.30 3.16
N ALA A 211 -10.67 5.01 4.15
CA ALA A 211 -10.96 4.48 5.48
C ALA A 211 -12.16 3.52 5.48
N ALA A 212 -13.21 3.80 4.70
CA ALA A 212 -14.33 2.89 4.50
C ALA A 212 -13.88 1.59 3.81
N PHE A 213 -12.96 1.69 2.85
CA PHE A 213 -12.33 0.54 2.22
C PHE A 213 -11.53 -0.30 3.24
N MET A 214 -10.69 0.34 4.05
CA MET A 214 -9.90 -0.32 5.11
C MET A 214 -10.77 -0.91 6.23
N SER A 215 -11.84 -0.22 6.63
CA SER A 215 -12.77 -0.68 7.67
C SER A 215 -13.60 -1.88 7.19
N TRP A 216 -13.98 -1.93 5.91
CA TRP A 216 -14.67 -3.09 5.35
C TRP A 216 -13.75 -4.31 5.32
N ILE A 217 -12.47 -4.14 4.98
CA ILE A 217 -11.45 -5.20 5.07
C ILE A 217 -11.33 -5.72 6.52
N GLY A 218 -11.24 -4.81 7.51
CA GLY A 218 -11.14 -5.17 8.92
C GLY A 218 -12.37 -5.88 9.48
N SER A 219 -13.58 -5.51 9.04
CA SER A 219 -14.83 -6.13 9.49
C SER A 219 -15.00 -7.55 8.96
N VAL A 220 -14.62 -7.79 7.69
CA VAL A 220 -14.72 -9.14 7.09
C VAL A 220 -13.64 -10.08 7.64
N ALA A 221 -12.45 -9.56 7.95
CA ALA A 221 -11.42 -10.33 8.66
C ALA A 221 -11.83 -10.71 10.09
N ALA A 222 -12.59 -9.85 10.78
CA ALA A 222 -13.11 -10.13 12.13
C ALA A 222 -14.26 -11.13 12.15
N GLU A 223 -15.17 -11.10 11.17
CA GLU A 223 -16.28 -12.06 11.07
C GLU A 223 -15.80 -13.48 10.70
N GLY A 224 -14.71 -13.61 9.94
CA GLY A 224 -14.08 -14.90 9.66
C GLY A 224 -13.39 -15.55 10.88
N SER A 225 -13.11 -14.78 11.94
CA SER A 225 -12.55 -15.30 13.20
C SER A 225 -13.62 -15.72 14.21
N ASN A 226 -14.87 -15.25 14.06
CA ASN A 226 -15.96 -15.54 14.99
C ASN A 226 -16.87 -16.70 14.54
N SER A 227 -16.61 -17.30 13.37
CA SER A 227 -17.35 -18.47 12.86
C SER A 227 -16.69 -19.82 13.21
N VAL A 228 -15.65 -19.81 14.06
CA VAL A 228 -15.04 -21.02 14.63
C VAL A 228 -15.14 -20.94 16.15
N CYS A 229 -16.34 -21.19 16.65
CA CYS A 229 -16.60 -21.75 17.98
C CYS A 229 -17.60 -22.88 17.80
#